data_AF-A0A533WGF5-F1
#
_entry.id   AF-A0A533WGF5-F1
#
_cell.length_a   1.000
_cell.length_b   1.000
_cell.length_c   1.000
_cell.angle_alpha   90.00
_cell.angle_beta   90.00
_cell.angle_gamma   90.00
#
_symmetry.space_group_name_H-M   'P 1'
#
loop_
_entity.id
_entity.type
_entity.pdbx_description
1 polymer ?
#
loop_
_entity_poly.entity_id
_entity_poly.type
_entity_poly.pdbx_seq_one_letter_code
_entity_poly.pdbx_strand_id
1 'polypeptide(L)'
;MTDSSLIFIIIGFQLFVLAMTFPMILFIKLGGWPEGFFRIFRVKYFSPIFIDSENTPRRFPLRSSIIKTGDPNLPPYFEYKGFSNGVGRYYLDKNNQTKHNGRMSQYYYPDNPFPIPLLTMAQNPMISAESLEKMYHDESILDFLKVGKEKKTAKGRGWLLYAVMGLVMIAVVIITLRFI
;
A
#
# COMPACT_ATOMS: atom_id res chain seq x y z
N MET A 1 29.64 36.88 6.20
CA MET A 1 28.52 36.11 6.78
C MET A 1 28.97 35.72 8.18
N THR A 2 28.29 36.22 9.21
CA THR A 2 28.65 35.96 10.62
C THR A 2 28.27 34.53 11.01
N ASP A 3 29.04 33.90 11.90
CA ASP A 3 28.84 32.51 12.37
C ASP A 3 27.40 32.22 12.83
N SER A 4 26.73 33.24 13.39
CA SER A 4 25.31 33.19 13.76
C SER A 4 24.39 32.84 12.59
N SER A 5 24.69 33.35 11.39
CA SER A 5 23.91 33.09 10.16
C SER A 5 23.98 31.61 9.76
N LEU A 6 25.14 30.99 9.96
CA LEU A 6 25.41 29.60 9.61
C LEU A 6 24.69 28.66 10.59
N ILE A 7 24.66 29.01 11.88
CA ILE A 7 23.91 28.30 12.92
C ILE A 7 22.40 28.31 12.61
N PHE A 8 21.83 29.48 12.25
CA PHE A 8 20.40 29.56 11.89
C PHE A 8 20.04 28.71 10.67
N ILE A 9 20.92 28.64 9.67
CA ILE A 9 20.72 27.79 8.49
C ILE A 9 20.74 26.31 8.88
N ILE A 10 21.68 25.88 9.72
CA ILE A 10 21.76 24.49 10.19
C ILE A 10 20.50 24.11 10.99
N ILE A 11 20.07 24.97 11.91
CA ILE A 11 18.86 24.74 12.71
C ILE A 11 17.62 24.69 11.81
N GLY A 12 17.49 25.64 10.87
CA GLY A 12 16.39 25.66 9.91
C GLY A 12 16.35 24.40 9.05
N PHE A 13 17.52 23.91 8.60
CA PHE A 13 17.62 22.67 7.86
C PHE A 13 17.22 21.44 8.69
N GLN A 14 17.65 21.34 9.95
CA GLN A 14 17.26 20.22 10.82
C GLN A 14 15.75 20.20 11.10
N LEU A 15 15.15 21.36 11.36
CA LEU A 15 13.70 21.47 11.52
C LEU A 15 12.95 21.09 10.25
N PHE A 16 13.45 21.49 9.08
CA PHE A 16 12.89 21.08 7.79
C PHE A 16 12.97 19.57 7.59
N VAL A 17 14.12 18.94 7.87
CA VAL A 17 14.28 17.48 7.77
C VAL A 17 13.30 16.76 8.67
N LEU A 18 13.16 17.18 9.94
CA LEU A 18 12.19 16.59 10.86
C LEU A 18 10.74 16.78 10.38
N ALA A 19 10.40 17.98 9.92
CA ALA A 19 9.08 18.31 9.40
C ALA A 19 8.71 17.49 8.15
N MET A 20 9.69 17.14 7.31
CA MET A 20 9.48 16.32 6.11
C MET A 20 9.51 14.80 6.40
N THR A 21 10.24 14.38 7.42
CA THR A 21 10.38 12.95 7.77
C THR A 21 9.05 12.36 8.22
N PHE A 22 8.29 13.07 9.06
CA PHE A 22 7.04 12.56 9.60
C PHE A 22 5.95 12.32 8.52
N PRO A 23 5.66 13.27 7.62
CA PRO A 23 4.78 13.05 6.47
C PRO A 23 5.27 11.91 5.57
N MET A 24 6.58 11.77 5.36
CA MET A 24 7.15 10.71 4.52
C MET A 24 6.94 9.33 5.15
N ILE A 25 7.16 9.17 6.46
CA ILE A 25 6.88 7.92 7.17
C ILE A 25 5.40 7.56 7.09
N LEU A 26 4.51 8.54 7.29
CA LEU A 26 3.07 8.34 7.15
C LEU A 26 2.72 7.93 5.71
N PHE A 27 3.32 8.55 4.71
CA PHE A 27 3.10 8.23 3.30
C PHE A 27 3.52 6.79 2.96
N ILE A 28 4.69 6.35 3.45
CA ILE A 28 5.15 4.97 3.29
C ILE A 28 4.20 4.00 4.00
N LYS A 29 3.77 4.31 5.23
CA LYS A 29 2.78 3.49 5.97
C LYS A 29 1.42 3.40 5.28
N LEU A 30 1.04 4.41 4.49
CA LEU A 30 -0.17 4.40 3.68
C LEU A 30 -0.04 3.59 2.38
N GLY A 31 1.13 3.01 2.11
CA GLY A 31 1.42 2.20 0.92
C GLY A 31 2.31 2.88 -0.12
N GLY A 32 2.88 4.06 0.19
CA GLY A 32 3.77 4.78 -0.71
C GLY A 32 3.10 5.28 -1.99
N TRP A 33 3.86 5.57 -3.03
CA TRP A 33 3.27 5.92 -4.32
C TRP A 33 2.93 4.64 -5.11
N PRO A 34 1.76 4.53 -5.76
CA PRO A 34 0.66 5.51 -5.86
C PRO A 34 -0.42 5.37 -4.77
N GLU A 35 -0.36 4.33 -3.93
CA GLU A 35 -1.44 4.00 -3.00
C GLU A 35 -1.71 5.07 -1.93
N GLY A 36 -0.66 5.52 -1.24
CA GLY A 36 -0.72 6.55 -0.23
C GLY A 36 -1.31 7.85 -0.77
N PHE A 37 -0.99 8.20 -2.02
CA PHE A 37 -1.63 9.32 -2.71
C PHE A 37 -3.14 9.07 -2.89
N PHE A 38 -3.54 7.91 -3.40
CA PHE A 38 -4.95 7.58 -3.55
C PHE A 38 -5.71 7.59 -2.22
N ARG A 39 -5.07 7.21 -1.11
CA ARG A 39 -5.69 7.26 0.22
C ARG A 39 -5.83 8.68 0.75
N ILE A 40 -4.78 9.49 0.68
CA ILE A 40 -4.79 10.89 1.15
C ILE A 40 -5.88 11.68 0.42
N PHE A 41 -5.95 11.54 -0.90
CA PHE A 41 -6.93 12.24 -1.74
C PHE A 41 -8.25 11.48 -1.92
N ARG A 42 -8.46 10.38 -1.18
CA ARG A 42 -9.68 9.55 -1.22
C ARG A 42 -10.10 9.12 -2.63
N VAL A 43 -9.14 8.95 -3.54
CA VAL A 43 -9.37 8.42 -4.89
C VAL A 43 -9.84 6.98 -4.76
N LYS A 44 -10.91 6.59 -5.47
CA LYS A 44 -11.34 5.19 -5.53
C LYS A 44 -10.35 4.40 -6.38
N TYR A 45 -9.76 3.36 -5.79
CA TYR A 45 -8.80 2.50 -6.45
C TYR A 45 -9.04 1.04 -6.07
N PHE A 46 -8.58 0.14 -6.93
CA PHE A 46 -8.47 -1.29 -6.69
C PHE A 46 -7.02 -1.71 -6.93
N SER A 47 -6.67 -2.93 -6.52
CA SER A 47 -5.28 -3.36 -6.56
C SER A 47 -5.15 -4.77 -7.15
N PRO A 48 -4.99 -4.91 -8.47
CA PRO A 48 -4.55 -6.16 -9.04
C PRO A 48 -3.16 -6.54 -8.51
N ILE A 49 -2.99 -7.84 -8.25
CA ILE A 49 -1.74 -8.45 -7.83
C ILE A 49 -1.36 -9.43 -8.93
N PHE A 50 -0.26 -9.18 -9.62
CA PHE A 50 0.26 -10.06 -10.65
C PHE A 50 1.34 -10.95 -10.05
N ILE A 51 1.24 -12.25 -10.31
CA ILE A 51 2.28 -13.22 -9.96
C ILE A 51 3.28 -13.22 -11.11
N ASP A 52 4.52 -12.80 -10.84
CA ASP A 52 5.58 -12.81 -11.84
C ASP A 52 6.03 -14.24 -12.18
N SER A 53 6.87 -14.41 -13.21
CA SER A 53 7.46 -15.71 -13.58
C SER A 53 8.30 -16.34 -12.45
N GLU A 54 8.83 -15.52 -11.57
CA GLU A 54 9.53 -15.92 -10.33
C GLU A 54 8.56 -16.22 -9.17
N ASN A 55 7.27 -16.36 -9.45
CA ASN A 55 6.20 -16.58 -8.47
C ASN A 55 6.11 -15.50 -7.38
N THR A 56 6.61 -14.29 -7.64
CA THR A 56 6.55 -13.21 -6.65
C THR A 56 5.30 -12.36 -6.89
N PRO A 57 4.40 -12.22 -5.88
CA PRO A 57 3.24 -11.34 -6.00
C PRO A 57 3.70 -9.88 -6.03
N ARG A 58 3.31 -9.16 -7.08
CA ARG A 58 3.59 -7.74 -7.21
C ARG A 58 2.31 -6.96 -7.43
N ARG A 59 2.20 -5.87 -6.71
CA ARG A 59 0.97 -5.14 -6.51
C ARG A 59 0.94 -3.85 -7.33
N PHE A 60 -0.18 -3.60 -7.99
CA PHE A 60 -0.36 -2.40 -8.81
C PHE A 60 -1.65 -1.68 -8.45
N PRO A 61 -1.61 -0.65 -7.59
CA PRO A 61 -2.80 0.13 -7.28
C PRO A 61 -3.24 0.91 -8.54
N LEU A 62 -4.45 0.65 -9.01
CA LEU A 62 -5.04 1.29 -10.19
C LEU A 62 -6.33 2.02 -9.82
N ARG A 63 -6.58 3.16 -10.46
CA ARG A 63 -7.83 3.91 -10.26
C ARG A 63 -9.01 3.06 -10.72
N SER A 64 -10.10 3.05 -9.96
CA SER A 64 -11.30 2.28 -10.30
C SER A 64 -11.95 2.74 -11.61
N SER A 65 -11.65 3.96 -12.08
CA SER A 65 -12.16 4.51 -13.35
C SER A 65 -11.65 3.78 -14.60
N ILE A 66 -10.59 2.97 -14.50
CA ILE A 66 -10.10 2.16 -15.63
C ILE A 66 -10.97 0.93 -15.90
N ILE A 67 -11.83 0.57 -14.92
CA ILE A 67 -12.71 -0.58 -15.03
C ILE A 67 -13.82 -0.26 -16.04
N LYS A 68 -13.94 -1.08 -17.07
CA LYS A 68 -14.97 -0.98 -18.11
C LYS A 68 -16.12 -1.92 -17.77
N THR A 69 -17.34 -1.36 -17.72
CA THR A 69 -18.60 -2.06 -17.49
C THR A 69 -19.59 -1.64 -18.58
N GLY A 70 -19.54 -2.29 -19.74
CA GLY A 70 -20.32 -1.87 -20.91
C GLY A 70 -21.07 -2.99 -21.63
N ASP A 71 -20.58 -4.22 -21.56
CA ASP A 71 -21.23 -5.37 -22.19
C ASP A 71 -21.96 -6.20 -21.14
N PRO A 72 -23.29 -6.40 -21.25
CA PRO A 72 -24.07 -7.23 -20.33
C PRO A 72 -23.61 -8.70 -20.28
N ASN A 73 -22.97 -9.19 -21.35
CA ASN A 73 -22.56 -10.59 -21.47
C ASN A 73 -21.12 -10.83 -20.98
N LEU A 74 -20.36 -9.77 -20.68
CA LEU A 74 -18.98 -9.88 -20.23
C LEU A 74 -18.82 -9.39 -18.79
N PRO A 75 -18.02 -10.08 -17.96
CA PRO A 75 -17.65 -9.54 -16.66
C PRO A 75 -16.97 -8.18 -16.80
N PRO A 76 -17.06 -7.31 -15.77
CA PRO A 76 -16.27 -6.09 -15.70
C PRO A 76 -14.79 -6.39 -15.93
N TYR A 77 -14.09 -5.54 -16.67
CA TYR A 77 -12.68 -5.78 -16.99
C TYR A 77 -11.86 -4.50 -16.95
N PHE A 78 -10.54 -4.65 -16.94
CA PHE A 78 -9.60 -3.56 -17.09
C PHE A 78 -8.51 -3.96 -18.09
N GLU A 79 -7.93 -2.97 -18.76
CA GLU A 79 -6.82 -3.17 -19.68
C GLU A 79 -5.55 -2.64 -19.00
N TYR A 80 -4.54 -3.49 -18.86
CA TYR A 80 -3.31 -3.14 -18.17
C TYR A 80 -2.12 -3.89 -18.77
N LYS A 81 -0.95 -3.25 -18.77
CA LYS A 81 0.27 -3.87 -19.31
C LYS A 81 0.86 -4.92 -18.36
N GLY A 82 0.68 -4.75 -17.05
CA GLY A 82 1.22 -5.66 -16.04
C GLY A 82 2.74 -5.80 -16.19
N PHE A 83 3.21 -7.05 -16.19
CA PHE A 83 4.58 -7.45 -16.53
C PHE A 83 4.77 -7.87 -18.00
N SER A 84 3.68 -7.87 -18.78
CA SER A 84 3.74 -8.36 -20.15
C SER A 84 4.20 -7.26 -21.11
N ASN A 85 4.74 -7.66 -22.26
CA ASN A 85 5.14 -6.71 -23.30
C ASN A 85 3.93 -6.06 -24.01
N GLY A 86 2.71 -6.53 -23.77
CA GLY A 86 1.47 -6.05 -24.38
C GLY A 86 0.44 -5.55 -23.37
N VAL A 87 -0.64 -4.92 -23.86
CA VAL A 87 -1.78 -4.58 -22.99
C VAL A 87 -2.68 -5.80 -22.90
N GLY A 88 -2.74 -6.41 -21.71
CA GLY A 88 -3.66 -7.51 -21.40
C GLY A 88 -5.03 -7.00 -20.99
N ARG A 89 -6.08 -7.74 -21.34
CA ARG A 89 -7.44 -7.54 -20.83
C ARG A 89 -7.67 -8.51 -19.68
N TYR A 90 -7.92 -7.97 -18.48
CA TYR A 90 -8.13 -8.75 -17.27
C TYR A 90 -9.55 -8.56 -16.76
N TYR A 91 -10.24 -9.67 -16.50
CA TYR A 91 -11.61 -9.70 -16.01
C TYR A 91 -11.64 -9.67 -14.48
N LEU A 92 -12.68 -9.07 -13.94
CA LEU A 92 -12.94 -8.98 -12.51
C LEU A 92 -14.02 -9.99 -12.15
N ASP A 93 -13.75 -10.81 -11.15
CA ASP A 93 -14.75 -11.70 -10.56
C ASP A 93 -15.27 -11.07 -9.25
N LYS A 94 -16.58 -10.99 -9.06
CA LYS A 94 -17.16 -10.47 -7.81
C LYS A 94 -17.02 -11.43 -6.63
N ASN A 95 -16.94 -12.73 -6.91
CA ASN A 95 -16.93 -13.77 -5.88
C ASN A 95 -15.52 -14.12 -5.40
N ASN A 96 -14.49 -13.73 -6.16
CA ASN A 96 -13.09 -14.05 -5.90
C ASN A 96 -12.27 -12.79 -5.51
N GLN A 97 -12.83 -11.91 -4.68
CA GLN A 97 -12.20 -10.64 -4.30
C GLN A 97 -11.56 -10.72 -2.91
N THR A 98 -10.28 -10.32 -2.79
CA THR A 98 -9.65 -10.03 -1.50
C THR A 98 -9.73 -8.54 -1.19
N LYS A 99 -9.37 -8.20 0.05
CA LYS A 99 -9.12 -6.82 0.46
C LYS A 99 -7.67 -6.68 0.89
N HIS A 100 -6.86 -6.02 0.08
CA HIS A 100 -5.58 -5.51 0.54
C HIS A 100 -5.82 -4.10 1.07
N ASN A 101 -5.42 -3.84 2.31
CA ASN A 101 -5.45 -2.48 2.86
C ASN A 101 -6.86 -1.82 2.82
N GLY A 102 -7.90 -2.63 2.95
CA GLY A 102 -9.30 -2.19 2.88
C GLY A 102 -9.82 -1.90 1.46
N ARG A 103 -9.06 -2.20 0.41
CA ARG A 103 -9.47 -2.03 -0.99
C ARG A 103 -9.50 -3.35 -1.74
N MET A 104 -10.44 -3.45 -2.68
CA MET A 104 -10.60 -4.63 -3.54
C MET A 104 -9.27 -4.98 -4.23
N SER A 105 -8.89 -6.24 -4.15
CA SER A 105 -7.68 -6.80 -4.75
C SER A 105 -7.98 -8.18 -5.32
N GLN A 106 -7.29 -8.56 -6.41
CA GLN A 106 -7.43 -9.86 -7.07
C GLN A 106 -6.08 -10.29 -7.64
N TYR A 107 -5.85 -11.61 -7.65
CA TYR A 107 -4.62 -12.21 -8.15
C TYR A 107 -4.76 -12.60 -9.61
N TYR A 108 -3.71 -12.38 -10.40
CA TYR A 108 -3.67 -12.67 -11.82
C TYR A 108 -2.32 -13.28 -12.20
N TYR A 109 -2.33 -14.12 -13.24
CA TYR A 109 -1.11 -14.36 -14.01
C TYR A 109 -1.03 -13.35 -15.16
N PRO A 110 0.18 -12.97 -15.62
CA PRO A 110 0.34 -12.01 -16.71
C PRO A 110 -0.32 -12.46 -18.01
N ASP A 111 -0.35 -13.76 -18.27
CA ASP A 111 -0.86 -14.43 -19.46
C ASP A 111 -2.31 -14.95 -19.30
N ASN A 112 -2.87 -14.93 -18.08
CA ASN A 112 -4.23 -15.36 -17.84
C ASN A 112 -5.16 -14.14 -17.64
N PRO A 113 -6.18 -13.96 -18.50
CA PRO A 113 -7.11 -12.84 -18.36
C PRO A 113 -8.06 -12.98 -17.16
N PHE A 114 -8.20 -14.16 -16.56
CA PHE A 114 -9.08 -14.41 -15.43
C PHE A 114 -8.34 -14.39 -14.08
N PRO A 115 -9.00 -13.96 -13.00
CA PRO A 115 -8.39 -13.92 -11.69
C PRO A 115 -8.18 -15.35 -11.16
N ILE A 116 -7.05 -15.56 -10.48
CA ILE A 116 -6.70 -16.83 -9.84
C ILE A 116 -7.67 -17.08 -8.68
N PRO A 117 -8.44 -18.19 -8.68
CA PRO A 117 -9.36 -18.49 -7.59
C PRO A 117 -8.58 -18.73 -6.30
N LEU A 118 -8.84 -17.92 -5.27
CA LEU A 118 -8.14 -18.01 -3.98
C LEU A 118 -8.37 -19.36 -3.29
N LEU A 119 -9.59 -19.90 -3.43
CA LEU A 119 -9.99 -21.18 -2.83
C LEU A 119 -9.18 -22.37 -3.37
N THR A 120 -8.78 -22.31 -4.64
CA THR A 120 -8.00 -23.39 -5.29
C THR A 120 -6.55 -22.97 -5.55
N MET A 121 -6.13 -21.83 -5.00
CA MET A 121 -4.79 -21.27 -5.23
C MET A 121 -3.68 -22.21 -4.73
N ALA A 122 -3.90 -22.86 -3.57
CA ALA A 122 -2.96 -23.84 -3.01
C ALA A 122 -2.82 -25.12 -3.86
N GLN A 123 -3.76 -25.39 -4.77
CA GLN A 123 -3.74 -26.54 -5.67
C GLN A 123 -3.16 -26.18 -7.05
N ASN A 124 -2.80 -24.92 -7.27
CA ASN A 124 -2.33 -24.46 -8.57
C ASN A 124 -0.84 -24.86 -8.77
N PRO A 125 -0.51 -25.72 -9.75
CA PRO A 125 0.85 -26.20 -9.96
C PRO A 125 1.83 -25.11 -10.41
N MET A 126 1.34 -23.95 -10.86
CA MET A 126 2.17 -22.81 -11.23
C MET A 126 2.70 -22.04 -10.03
N ILE A 127 2.12 -22.22 -8.83
CA ILE A 127 2.53 -21.50 -7.61
C ILE A 127 3.47 -22.38 -6.79
N SER A 128 4.71 -21.95 -6.59
CA SER A 128 5.64 -22.64 -5.70
C SER A 128 5.19 -22.54 -4.23
N ALA A 129 5.58 -23.53 -3.42
CA ALA A 129 5.25 -23.57 -2.00
C ALA A 129 5.77 -22.33 -1.23
N GLU A 130 6.96 -21.84 -1.58
CA GLU A 130 7.56 -20.63 -0.97
C GLU A 130 6.75 -19.36 -1.29
N SER A 131 6.26 -19.26 -2.53
CA SER A 131 5.42 -18.13 -2.94
C SER A 131 4.03 -18.19 -2.32
N LEU A 132 3.49 -19.40 -2.16
CA LEU A 132 2.26 -19.64 -1.43
C LEU A 132 2.41 -19.18 0.04
N GLU A 133 3.52 -19.51 0.70
CA GLU A 133 3.81 -19.08 2.07
C GLU A 133 3.93 -17.55 2.16
N LYS A 134 4.68 -16.90 1.25
CA LYS A 134 4.76 -15.44 1.17
C LYS A 134 3.39 -14.79 0.97
N MET A 135 2.51 -15.43 0.18
CA MET A 135 1.14 -15.00 -0.04
C MET A 135 0.22 -15.22 1.17
N TYR A 136 0.34 -16.33 1.89
CA TYR A 136 -0.39 -16.56 3.13
C TYR A 136 0.01 -15.59 4.25
N HIS A 137 1.22 -15.04 4.18
CA HIS A 137 1.67 -13.95 5.04
C HIS A 137 1.36 -12.55 4.50
N ASP A 138 0.81 -12.43 3.28
CA ASP A 138 0.30 -11.16 2.75
C ASP A 138 -0.95 -10.74 3.52
N GLU A 139 -1.02 -9.46 3.89
CA GLU A 139 -2.13 -8.89 4.64
C GLU A 139 -3.47 -9.06 3.91
N SER A 140 -3.44 -9.09 2.57
CA SER A 140 -4.63 -9.22 1.73
C SER A 140 -5.34 -10.57 1.84
N ILE A 141 -4.58 -11.67 1.90
CA ILE A 141 -5.07 -13.03 2.08
C ILE A 141 -5.42 -13.27 3.54
N LEU A 142 -4.61 -12.78 4.48
CA LEU A 142 -4.95 -12.84 5.89
C LEU A 142 -6.27 -12.12 6.20
N ASP A 143 -6.51 -10.94 5.62
CA ASP A 143 -7.80 -10.23 5.78
C ASP A 143 -8.96 -10.99 5.12
N PHE A 144 -8.74 -11.66 3.98
CA PHE A 144 -9.75 -12.53 3.35
C PHE A 144 -10.11 -13.75 4.22
N LEU A 145 -9.11 -14.43 4.78
CA LEU A 145 -9.30 -15.56 5.71
C LEU A 145 -9.89 -15.10 7.06
N LYS A 146 -9.67 -13.84 7.45
CA LYS A 146 -10.27 -13.23 8.65
C LYS A 146 -11.72 -12.77 8.45
N VAL A 147 -12.31 -12.85 7.26
CA VAL A 147 -13.71 -12.45 7.02
C VAL A 147 -14.73 -13.21 7.91
N GLY A 148 -14.32 -14.26 8.64
CA GLY A 148 -15.12 -14.93 9.68
C GLY A 148 -14.79 -14.61 11.15
N LYS A 149 -13.83 -13.73 11.47
CA LYS A 149 -13.44 -13.42 12.86
C LYS A 149 -13.59 -11.92 13.13
N GLU A 150 -14.48 -11.56 14.07
CA GLU A 150 -14.74 -10.18 14.47
C GLU A 150 -13.45 -9.40 14.75
N LYS A 151 -13.28 -8.28 14.05
CA LYS A 151 -12.10 -7.42 14.16
C LYS A 151 -12.18 -6.65 15.49
N LYS A 152 -11.49 -7.13 16.54
CA LYS A 152 -11.22 -6.32 17.74
C LYS A 152 -10.34 -5.13 17.33
N THR A 153 -10.93 -3.95 17.23
CA THR A 153 -10.23 -2.68 16.99
C THR A 153 -9.21 -2.44 18.09
N ALA A 154 -7.92 -2.52 17.76
CA ALA A 154 -6.83 -2.09 18.63
C ALA A 154 -6.81 -0.55 18.71
N LYS A 155 -7.64 0.01 19.58
CA LYS A 155 -7.46 1.38 20.10
C LYS A 155 -6.17 1.41 20.92
N GLY A 156 -5.27 2.37 20.65
CA GLY A 156 -4.32 2.79 21.70
C GLY A 156 -2.85 3.02 21.34
N ARG A 157 -2.46 3.22 20.07
CA ARG A 157 -1.04 3.51 19.73
C ARG A 157 -0.74 4.93 19.22
N GLY A 158 -1.74 5.80 19.10
CA GLY A 158 -1.53 7.18 18.63
C GLY A 158 -0.88 8.11 19.68
N TRP A 159 -1.14 7.91 20.97
CA TRP A 159 -0.69 8.80 22.05
C TRP A 159 0.82 8.80 22.25
N LEU A 160 1.48 7.66 22.02
CA LEU A 160 2.93 7.48 22.17
C LEU A 160 3.70 8.28 21.11
N LEU A 161 3.11 8.43 19.91
CA LEU A 161 3.65 9.26 18.83
C LEU A 161 3.60 10.76 19.18
N TYR A 162 2.50 11.23 19.79
CA TYR A 162 2.39 12.61 20.27
C TYR A 162 3.34 12.90 21.44
N ALA A 163 3.56 11.92 22.33
CA ALA A 163 4.50 12.04 23.44
C ALA A 163 5.97 12.17 22.96
N VAL A 164 6.37 11.38 21.97
CA VAL A 164 7.71 11.47 21.37
C VAL A 164 7.91 12.80 20.66
N MET A 165 6.90 13.27 19.89
CA MET A 165 6.98 14.59 19.25
C MET A 165 7.07 15.74 20.26
N GLY A 166 6.34 15.66 21.38
CA GLY A 166 6.40 16.64 22.46
C GLY A 166 7.79 16.72 23.11
N LEU A 167 8.42 15.57 23.37
CA LEU A 167 9.78 15.51 23.92
C LEU A 167 10.84 16.09 22.98
N VAL A 168 10.72 15.83 21.68
CA VAL A 168 11.64 16.40 20.67
C VAL A 168 11.51 17.92 20.61
N MET A 169 10.28 18.46 20.63
CA MET A 169 10.03 19.90 20.67
C MET A 169 10.64 20.56 21.92
N ILE A 170 10.49 19.94 23.10
CA ILE A 170 11.05 20.45 24.36
C ILE A 170 12.59 20.42 24.31
N ALA A 171 13.20 19.35 23.82
CA ALA A 171 14.65 19.24 23.69
C ALA A 171 15.23 20.33 22.78
N VAL A 172 14.56 20.61 21.65
CA VAL A 172 14.96 21.68 20.73
C VAL A 172 14.90 23.05 21.43
N VAL A 173 13.80 23.37 22.13
CA VAL A 173 13.66 24.65 22.84
C VAL A 173 14.75 24.84 23.91
N ILE A 174 15.08 23.80 24.67
CA ILE A 174 16.13 23.83 25.69
C ILE A 174 17.52 24.08 25.07
N ILE A 175 17.80 23.47 23.93
CA ILE A 175 19.06 23.67 23.22
C ILE A 175 19.12 25.12 22.72
N THR A 176 18.07 25.64 22.08
CA THR A 176 18.05 27.01 21.56
C THR A 176 18.21 28.06 22.67
N LEU A 177 17.59 27.84 23.84
CA LEU A 177 17.71 28.74 25.00
C LEU A 177 19.09 28.72 25.66
N ARG A 178 19.93 27.70 25.42
CA ARG A 178 21.31 27.66 25.93
C ARG A 178 22.31 28.47 25.09
N PHE A 179 21.92 28.85 23.87
CA PHE A 179 22.78 29.57 22.93
C PHE A 179 22.30 31.02 22.68
N ILE A 180 21.32 31.49 23.46
CA ILE A 180 20.89 32.89 23.59
C ILE A 180 21.40 33.40 24.94
#